data_AF-A0A0F9GY78-F1
#
_entry.id   AF-A0A0F9GY78-F1
#
_cell.length_a   1.000
_cell.length_b   1.000
_cell.length_c   1.000
_cell.angle_alpha   90.00
_cell.angle_beta   90.00
_cell.angle_gamma   90.00
#
_symmetry.space_group_name_H-M   'P 1'
#
loop_
_entity.id
_entity.type
_entity.pdbx_description
1 polymer ?
#
loop_
_entity_poly.entity_id
_entity_poly.type
_entity_poly.pdbx_seq_one_letter_code
_entity_poly.pdbx_strand_id
1 'polypeptide(L)'
;MKEYKYKMLISYDGTNYFGWQIQKNKLTIQEAIQKELSKILKKNIKLIGAGRTDAKVHALEQVAHFSYNKKLDLKKVLFSLNSLLSDDIRKKNFASIRKALWKNSLWSPS
;
A
#
# COMPACT_ATOMS: atom_id res chain seq x y z
N MET A 1 -3.06 -19.23 -13.29
CA MET A 1 -2.08 -18.16 -13.62
C MET A 1 -1.22 -17.87 -12.41
N LYS A 2 0.08 -17.58 -12.60
CA LYS A 2 1.00 -17.28 -11.48
C LYS A 2 0.68 -15.93 -10.86
N GLU A 3 0.52 -15.88 -9.54
CA GLU A 3 0.29 -14.66 -8.77
C GLU A 3 1.50 -14.34 -7.91
N TYR A 4 1.86 -13.05 -7.84
CA TYR A 4 2.95 -12.54 -7.03
C TYR A 4 2.38 -11.65 -5.93
N LYS A 5 2.78 -11.92 -4.68
CA LYS A 5 2.47 -11.07 -3.53
C LYS A 5 3.61 -10.11 -3.25
N TYR A 6 3.27 -8.86 -2.98
CA TYR A 6 4.20 -7.78 -2.68
C TYR A 6 3.88 -7.17 -1.32
N LYS A 7 4.88 -7.06 -0.45
CA LYS A 7 4.79 -6.36 0.84
C LYS A 7 5.22 -4.92 0.62
N MET A 8 4.46 -3.99 1.20
CA MET A 8 4.77 -2.58 1.30
C MET A 8 4.96 -2.20 2.77
N LEU A 9 6.01 -1.46 3.08
CA LEU A 9 6.08 -0.63 4.29
C LEU A 9 5.71 0.78 3.89
N ILE A 10 4.84 1.45 4.65
CA ILE A 10 4.27 2.75 4.29
C ILE A 10 4.38 3.66 5.50
N SER A 11 5.00 4.81 5.29
CA SER A 11 5.04 5.91 6.25
C SER A 11 4.06 6.99 5.81
N TYR A 12 3.33 7.59 6.74
CA TYR A 12 2.43 8.70 6.43
C TYR A 12 2.16 9.59 7.63
N ASP A 13 1.88 10.84 7.30
CA ASP A 13 1.21 11.81 8.15
C ASP A 13 -0.31 11.66 7.98
N GLY A 14 -1.01 11.29 9.06
CA GLY A 14 -2.45 11.08 9.02
C GLY A 14 -3.27 12.36 9.07
N THR A 15 -2.70 13.54 9.33
CA THR A 15 -3.45 14.76 9.67
C THR A 15 -4.59 15.08 8.69
N ASN A 16 -4.36 14.87 7.39
CA ASN A 16 -5.33 15.15 6.33
C ASN A 16 -6.23 13.95 5.95
N TYR A 17 -6.17 12.85 6.71
CA TYR A 17 -6.81 11.59 6.39
C TYR A 17 -7.71 11.08 7.51
N PHE A 18 -8.79 10.41 7.11
CA PHE A 18 -9.74 9.76 8.00
C PHE A 18 -9.34 8.32 8.32
N GLY A 19 -8.05 8.12 8.55
CA GLY A 19 -7.43 6.86 8.94
C GLY A 19 -6.98 6.01 7.76
N TRP A 20 -6.61 4.78 8.05
CA TRP A 20 -6.09 3.84 7.06
C TRP A 20 -7.18 3.38 6.08
N GLN A 21 -8.26 2.81 6.59
CA GLN A 21 -9.19 2.01 5.81
C GLN A 21 -10.14 2.87 4.96
N ILE A 22 -10.36 2.47 3.71
CA ILE A 22 -11.35 3.08 2.80
C ILE A 22 -12.73 3.18 3.47
N GLN A 23 -13.30 4.37 3.38
CA GLN A 23 -14.61 4.74 3.91
C GLN A 23 -15.34 5.60 2.90
N LYS A 24 -16.68 5.55 2.90
CA LYS A 24 -17.50 6.34 1.97
C LYS A 24 -17.31 7.83 2.25
N ASN A 25 -17.07 8.63 1.20
CA ASN A 25 -16.95 10.09 1.25
C ASN A 25 -15.85 10.63 2.17
N LYS A 26 -14.78 9.86 2.41
CA LYS A 26 -13.66 10.25 3.26
C LYS A 26 -12.35 9.91 2.56
N LEU A 27 -11.39 10.85 2.58
CA LEU A 27 -10.05 10.59 2.08
C LEU A 27 -9.28 9.71 3.08
N THR A 28 -8.75 8.59 2.63
CA THR A 28 -8.04 7.63 3.48
C THR A 28 -6.70 7.25 2.86
N ILE A 29 -5.77 6.77 3.70
CA ILE A 29 -4.43 6.39 3.25
C ILE A 29 -4.50 5.21 2.26
N GLN A 30 -5.34 4.20 2.56
CA GLN A 30 -5.52 3.06 1.68
C GLN A 30 -6.09 3.47 0.32
N GLU A 31 -7.05 4.41 0.26
CA GLU A 31 -7.61 4.90 -1.01
C GLU A 31 -6.54 5.60 -1.85
N ALA A 32 -5.82 6.55 -1.25
CA ALA A 32 -4.79 7.34 -1.93
C ALA A 32 -3.72 6.46 -2.57
N ILE A 33 -3.19 5.48 -1.82
CA ILE A 33 -2.16 4.56 -2.33
C ILE A 33 -2.74 3.61 -3.38
N GLN A 34 -3.94 3.07 -3.13
CA GLN A 34 -4.57 2.11 -4.03
C GLN A 34 -4.90 2.71 -5.39
N LYS A 35 -5.36 3.97 -5.42
CA LYS A 35 -5.66 4.71 -6.65
C LYS A 35 -4.42 4.86 -7.52
N GLU A 36 -3.33 5.38 -6.97
CA GLU A 36 -2.10 5.60 -7.74
C GLU A 36 -1.43 4.27 -8.12
N LEU A 37 -1.46 3.26 -7.24
CA LEU A 37 -0.94 1.93 -7.56
C LEU A 37 -1.73 1.27 -8.70
N SER A 38 -3.06 1.42 -8.71
CA SER A 38 -3.92 0.91 -9.77
C SER A 38 -3.66 1.61 -11.12
N LYS A 39 -3.40 2.91 -11.08
CA LYS A 39 -3.01 3.71 -12.26
C LYS A 39 -1.68 3.25 -12.84
N ILE A 40 -0.64 3.08 -12.00
CA ILE A 40 0.69 2.62 -12.42
C ILE A 40 0.63 1.21 -13.02
N LEU A 41 -0.15 0.31 -12.41
CA LEU A 41 -0.24 -1.08 -12.81
C LEU A 41 -1.33 -1.37 -13.85
N LYS A 42 -2.10 -0.34 -14.26
CA LYS A 42 -3.20 -0.44 -15.24
C LYS A 42 -4.19 -1.57 -14.90
N LYS A 43 -4.46 -1.75 -13.61
CA LYS A 43 -5.36 -2.80 -13.08
C LYS A 43 -5.95 -2.31 -11.77
N ASN A 44 -7.16 -2.74 -11.43
CA ASN A 44 -7.70 -2.53 -10.09
C ASN A 44 -6.89 -3.36 -9.07
N ILE A 45 -6.06 -2.69 -8.27
CA ILE A 45 -5.22 -3.33 -7.27
C ILE A 45 -5.91 -3.24 -5.92
N LYS A 46 -6.13 -4.36 -5.24
CA LYS A 46 -6.61 -4.37 -3.85
C LYS A 46 -5.42 -4.31 -2.90
N LEU A 47 -5.28 -3.21 -2.17
CA LEU A 47 -4.26 -3.04 -1.12
C LEU A 47 -4.86 -3.45 0.24
N ILE A 48 -4.16 -4.30 0.99
CA ILE A 48 -4.61 -4.80 2.29
C ILE A 48 -3.57 -4.43 3.35
N GLY A 49 -3.96 -3.64 4.35
CA GLY A 49 -3.10 -3.28 5.48
C GLY A 49 -3.06 -4.38 6.54
N ALA A 50 -1.99 -4.43 7.33
CA ALA A 50 -1.85 -5.34 8.48
C ALA A 50 -2.70 -4.92 9.67
N GLY A 51 -3.06 -3.63 9.76
CA GLY A 51 -3.92 -3.09 10.81
C GLY A 51 -4.67 -1.86 10.33
N ARG A 52 -5.61 -1.38 11.15
CA ARG A 52 -6.31 -0.10 10.96
C ARG A 52 -5.65 0.96 11.81
N THR A 53 -5.76 2.21 11.37
CA THR A 53 -5.46 3.39 12.16
C THR A 53 -6.65 4.33 12.10
N ASP A 54 -6.87 5.07 13.19
CA ASP A 54 -7.92 6.07 13.27
C ASP A 54 -7.56 7.33 12.49
N ALA A 55 -8.54 8.22 12.33
CA ALA A 55 -8.33 9.52 11.70
C ALA A 55 -7.18 10.28 12.37
N LYS A 56 -6.37 10.96 11.55
CA LYS A 56 -5.24 11.78 12.00
C LYS A 56 -4.05 11.03 12.62
N VAL A 57 -4.11 9.71 12.79
CA VAL A 57 -2.98 8.91 13.30
C VAL A 57 -1.85 8.86 12.27
N HIS A 58 -0.61 9.06 12.70
CA HIS A 58 0.58 8.92 11.86
C HIS A 58 1.15 7.50 11.97
N ALA A 59 1.86 7.04 10.94
CA ALA A 59 2.59 5.78 10.99
C ALA A 59 3.97 5.92 10.34
N LEU A 60 4.96 5.27 10.94
CA LEU A 60 6.30 5.13 10.35
C LEU A 60 6.39 3.91 9.44
N GLU A 61 5.77 2.78 9.82
CA GLU A 61 5.92 1.51 9.09
C GLU A 61 4.61 0.72 9.04
N GLN A 62 3.54 1.34 8.52
CA GLN A 62 2.31 0.60 8.27
C GLN A 62 2.58 -0.47 7.21
N VAL A 63 2.41 -1.74 7.59
CA VAL A 63 2.60 -2.86 6.70
C VAL A 63 1.34 -3.03 5.85
N ALA A 64 1.51 -3.21 4.54
CA ALA A 64 0.43 -3.59 3.63
C ALA A 64 0.91 -4.58 2.58
N HIS A 65 -0.02 -5.22 1.88
CA HIS A 65 0.31 -6.09 0.74
C HIS A 65 -0.72 -5.99 -0.38
N PHE A 66 -0.28 -6.36 -1.58
CA PHE A 66 -1.14 -6.54 -2.74
C PHE A 66 -0.64 -7.69 -3.61
N SER A 67 -1.53 -8.19 -4.47
CA SER A 67 -1.22 -9.24 -5.45
C SER A 67 -1.20 -8.68 -6.87
N TYR A 68 -0.33 -9.24 -7.72
CA TYR A 68 -0.30 -8.94 -9.15
C TYR A 68 0.09 -10.17 -9.98
N ASN A 69 -0.38 -10.26 -11.22
CA ASN A 69 -0.22 -11.44 -12.09
C ASN A 69 1.08 -11.44 -12.92
N LYS A 70 1.91 -10.42 -12.78
CA LYS A 70 3.20 -10.31 -13.47
C LYS A 70 4.30 -9.90 -12.48
N LYS A 71 5.55 -10.21 -12.80
CA LYS A 71 6.69 -9.75 -12.01
C LYS A 71 6.86 -8.23 -12.23
N LEU A 72 6.87 -7.47 -11.14
CA LEU A 72 7.07 -6.02 -11.14
C LEU A 72 8.56 -5.64 -11.02
N ASP A 73 8.92 -4.54 -11.69
CA ASP A 73 10.12 -3.77 -11.36
C ASP A 73 9.79 -2.86 -10.18
N LEU A 74 10.16 -3.30 -8.98
CA LEU A 74 9.78 -2.63 -7.73
C LEU A 74 10.39 -1.24 -7.61
N LYS A 75 11.56 -0.99 -8.21
CA LYS A 75 12.19 0.34 -8.18
C LYS A 75 11.36 1.34 -9.00
N LYS A 76 10.94 0.94 -10.21
CA LYS A 76 10.11 1.80 -11.07
C LYS A 76 8.73 2.05 -10.48
N VAL A 77 8.09 0.99 -9.94
CA VAL A 77 6.78 1.13 -9.28
C VAL A 77 6.88 2.07 -8.09
N LEU A 78 7.90 1.87 -7.24
CA LEU A 78 8.10 2.71 -6.06
C LEU A 78 8.39 4.17 -6.43
N PHE A 79 9.26 4.40 -7.41
CA PHE A 79 9.58 5.74 -7.90
C PHE A 79 8.33 6.46 -8.43
N SER A 80 7.54 5.76 -9.24
CA SER A 80 6.29 6.31 -9.80
C SER A 80 5.27 6.61 -8.70
N LEU A 81 5.12 5.69 -7.74
CA LEU A 81 4.17 5.84 -6.64
C LEU A 81 4.55 7.02 -5.74
N ASN A 82 5.82 7.15 -5.36
CA ASN A 82 6.30 8.28 -4.56
C ASN A 82 6.20 9.61 -5.32
N SER A 83 6.26 9.60 -6.65
CA SER A 83 6.12 10.83 -7.45
C SER A 83 4.67 11.31 -7.57
N LEU A 84 3.70 10.40 -7.43
CA LEU A 84 2.27 10.67 -7.58
C LEU A 84 1.55 10.92 -6.24
N LEU A 85 2.06 10.36 -5.14
CA LEU A 85 1.48 10.55 -3.82
C LEU A 85 1.75 11.97 -3.27
N SER A 86 0.83 12.44 -2.44
CA SER A 86 0.95 13.72 -1.74
C SER A 86 2.13 13.71 -0.76
N ASP A 87 2.56 14.91 -0.38
CA ASP A 87 3.68 15.12 0.54
C ASP A 87 3.51 14.42 1.89
N ASP A 88 2.28 14.31 2.38
CA ASP A 88 1.92 13.67 3.64
C ASP A 88 2.33 12.19 3.68
N ILE A 89 2.35 11.52 2.52
CA ILE A 89 2.76 10.11 2.40
C ILE A 89 4.22 10.03 1.86
N ARG A 90 4.61 10.96 1.00
CA ARG A 90 5.92 10.97 0.33
C ARG A 90 7.10 11.33 1.25
N LYS A 91 6.97 12.35 2.10
CA LYS A 91 8.10 12.96 2.83
C LYS A 91 8.62 12.15 4.02
N LYS A 92 7.90 11.10 4.45
CA LYS A 92 8.26 10.33 5.66
C LYS A 92 9.28 9.20 5.44
N ASN A 93 9.91 9.12 4.25
CA ASN A 93 10.97 8.16 3.91
C ASN A 93 10.52 6.69 3.96
N PHE A 94 10.52 6.05 2.78
CA PHE A 94 10.27 4.62 2.54
C PHE A 94 8.80 4.15 2.56
N ALA A 95 8.07 4.49 1.49
CA ALA A 95 7.39 3.37 0.83
C ALA A 95 8.50 2.39 0.40
N SER A 96 8.53 1.17 0.93
CA SER A 96 9.45 0.13 0.44
C SER A 96 8.63 -1.05 0.00
N ILE A 97 8.88 -1.52 -1.23
CA ILE A 97 8.17 -2.68 -1.77
C ILE A 97 9.16 -3.82 -1.88
N ARG A 98 8.84 -4.96 -1.28
CA ARG A 98 9.59 -6.20 -1.43
C ARG A 98 8.67 -7.29 -1.93
N LYS A 99 9.19 -8.16 -2.80
CA LYS A 99 8.48 -9.39 -3.15
C LYS A 99 8.31 -10.19 -1.86
N ALA A 100 7.07 -10.51 -1.51
CA ALA A 100 6.80 -11.26 -0.31
C ALA A 100 7.16 -12.73 -0.60
N LEU A 101 8.15 -13.26 0.11
CA LEU A 101 8.57 -14.67 0.01
C LEU A 101 7.62 -15.53 0.85
N TRP A 102 6.32 -15.54 0.53
CA TRP A 102 5.42 -16.53 1.12
C TRP A 102 5.69 -17.84 0.38
N LYS A 103 6.72 -18.58 0.82
CA LYS A 103 6.78 -20.01 0.53
C LYS A 103 5.61 -20.64 1.28
N ASN A 104 4.68 -21.26 0.56
CA ASN A 104 3.64 -22.19 1.03
C ASN A 104 3.67 -22.47 2.54
N SER A 105 3.11 -21.56 3.34
CA SER A 105 2.94 -21.76 4.77
C SER A 105 1.55 -21.26 5.12
N LEU A 106 0.71 -22.27 5.37
CA LEU A 106 -0.62 -22.31 5.94
C LEU A 106 -1.00 -21.02 6.69
N TRP A 107 -1.89 -20.23 6.10
CA TRP A 107 -2.82 -19.41 6.87
C TRP A 107 -4.20 -20.01 6.64
N SER A 108 -4.61 -20.90 7.54
CA SER A 108 -6.01 -21.24 7.75
C SER A 108 -6.49 -20.32 8.87
N PRO A 109 -7.48 -19.44 8.65
CA PRO A 109 -8.16 -18.82 9.78
C PRO A 109 -8.93 -19.92 10.50
N SER A 110 -8.50 -20.20 11.73
CA SER A 110 -9.31 -20.89 12.74
C SER A 110 -10.60 -20.12 12.99
#